data_AF-A0A2K4YDY3-F1
#
_entry.id   AF-A0A2K4YDY3-F1
#
_cell.length_a   1.000
_cell.length_b   1.000
_cell.length_c   1.000
_cell.angle_alpha   90.00
_cell.angle_beta   90.00
_cell.angle_gamma   90.00
#
_symmetry.space_group_name_H-M   'P 1'
#
loop_
_entity.id
_entity.type
_entity.pdbx_description
1 polymer ?
#
loop_
_entity_poly.entity_id
_entity_poly.type
_entity_poly.pdbx_seq_one_letter_code
_entity_poly.pdbx_strand_id
1 'polypeptide(L)'
;MSRNTVVAAALFSMPVVVMTACSSPQHASTQPGTTPPVLSGSPSSSTTSGPAPSGQALSAQLKSPDGKQVATATFDFTDGYVTITVKTDTPGILAPGLHGMHVHEIGKCEPNSVAPSGGAPGNFLSAGGHYQAPGHTGKPESGDLSSLDVRKDGSAYLVTTTDAFTRDELLAGNRTALMLHGVQDSDMAMERVACGVIGPAS
;
A
#
# COMPACT_ATOMS: atom_id res chain seq x y z
N MET A 1 -21.31 94.39 8.74
CA MET A 1 -22.12 94.25 7.51
C MET A 1 -21.22 94.54 6.32
N SER A 2 -21.15 93.57 5.38
CA SER A 2 -20.94 93.66 3.91
C SER A 2 -19.97 94.71 3.33
N ARG A 3 -19.13 94.47 2.32
CA ARG A 3 -18.92 93.40 1.29
C ARG A 3 -17.63 93.82 0.55
N ASN A 4 -16.98 92.90 -0.17
CA ASN A 4 -16.78 93.03 -1.63
C ASN A 4 -15.97 91.86 -2.19
N THR A 5 -16.51 91.27 -3.26
CA THR A 5 -15.91 90.20 -4.05
C THR A 5 -15.29 90.81 -5.31
N VAL A 6 -14.07 90.42 -5.64
CA VAL A 6 -13.37 90.78 -6.89
C VAL A 6 -13.14 89.49 -7.69
N VAL A 7 -13.44 89.55 -8.98
CA VAL A 7 -13.20 88.49 -9.97
C VAL A 7 -11.87 88.77 -10.67
N ALA A 8 -11.02 87.75 -10.81
CA ALA A 8 -9.83 87.79 -11.65
C ALA A 8 -9.82 86.58 -12.59
N ALA A 9 -9.64 86.84 -13.89
CA ALA A 9 -9.59 85.84 -14.95
C ALA A 9 -8.17 85.25 -15.08
N ALA A 10 -8.06 83.93 -15.22
CA ALA A 10 -6.79 83.23 -15.41
C ALA A 10 -6.72 82.60 -16.81
N LEU A 11 -5.65 82.94 -17.54
CA LEU A 11 -5.30 82.40 -18.85
C LEU A 11 -4.59 81.05 -18.68
N PHE A 12 -5.11 79.99 -19.30
CA PHE A 12 -4.54 78.63 -19.25
C PHE A 12 -3.62 78.39 -20.46
N SER A 13 -2.34 78.15 -20.20
CA SER A 13 -1.35 77.63 -21.15
C SER A 13 -1.43 76.09 -21.21
N MET A 14 -1.62 75.52 -22.39
CA MET A 14 -1.63 74.06 -22.61
C MET A 14 -0.25 73.56 -23.08
N PRO A 15 0.37 72.55 -22.43
CA PRO A 15 1.56 71.89 -22.97
C PRO A 15 1.18 70.73 -23.91
N VAL A 16 1.85 70.66 -25.07
CA VAL A 16 1.73 69.56 -26.04
C VAL A 16 2.64 68.41 -25.59
N VAL A 17 2.04 67.26 -25.25
CA VAL A 17 2.77 66.01 -24.89
C VAL A 17 2.87 65.13 -26.13
N VAL A 18 4.08 64.87 -26.61
CA VAL A 18 4.36 63.91 -27.69
C VAL A 18 4.58 62.54 -27.07
N MET A 19 3.60 61.64 -27.20
CA MET A 19 3.71 60.24 -26.74
C MET A 19 4.44 59.40 -27.79
N THR A 20 5.69 59.03 -27.54
CA THR A 20 6.39 57.95 -28.26
C THR A 20 5.96 56.62 -27.68
N ALA A 21 5.07 55.90 -28.37
CA ALA A 21 4.63 54.57 -27.96
C ALA A 21 5.71 53.51 -28.28
N CYS A 22 6.19 52.80 -27.26
CA CYS A 22 7.02 51.61 -27.43
C CYS A 22 6.15 50.47 -27.99
N SER A 23 6.42 50.00 -29.21
CA SER A 23 5.77 48.80 -29.76
C SER A 23 6.62 47.56 -29.43
N SER A 24 6.00 46.53 -28.86
CA SER A 24 6.65 45.23 -28.60
C SER A 24 6.96 44.52 -29.92
N PRO A 25 8.14 43.88 -30.11
CA PRO A 25 8.49 43.18 -31.35
C PRO A 25 7.81 41.82 -31.54
N GLN A 26 6.76 41.52 -30.78
CA GLN A 26 6.06 40.24 -30.86
C GLN A 26 5.02 40.27 -31.98
N HIS A 27 5.28 39.54 -33.06
CA HIS A 27 4.31 39.26 -34.12
C HIS A 27 3.80 37.82 -33.96
N ALA A 28 2.48 37.64 -33.87
CA ALA A 28 1.89 36.32 -33.85
C ALA A 28 2.06 35.62 -35.21
N SER A 29 2.42 34.33 -35.19
CA SER A 29 2.49 33.51 -36.40
C SER A 29 1.09 33.25 -36.96
N THR A 30 0.94 33.28 -38.28
CA THR A 30 -0.29 32.91 -38.99
C THR A 30 -0.38 31.42 -39.30
N GLN A 31 0.65 30.63 -38.99
CA GLN A 31 0.59 29.17 -39.12
C GLN A 31 0.02 28.53 -37.84
N PRO A 32 -0.99 27.64 -37.96
CA PRO A 32 -1.44 26.81 -36.86
C PRO A 32 -0.29 25.93 -36.35
N GLY A 33 -0.07 25.93 -35.03
CA GLY A 33 0.88 25.03 -34.39
C GLY A 33 0.45 23.56 -34.52
N THR A 34 1.41 22.64 -34.52
CA THR A 34 1.12 21.21 -34.47
C THR A 34 0.60 20.83 -33.08
N THR A 35 -0.21 19.77 -32.99
CA THR A 35 -0.61 19.20 -31.70
C THR A 35 0.65 18.82 -30.90
N PRO A 36 0.83 19.32 -29.67
CA PRO A 36 1.99 18.96 -28.87
C PRO A 36 2.00 17.44 -28.64
N PRO A 37 3.17 16.80 -28.70
CA PRO A 37 3.25 15.38 -28.41
C PRO A 37 2.79 15.11 -26.97
N VAL A 38 2.26 13.91 -26.73
CA VAL A 38 2.02 13.43 -25.37
C VAL A 38 3.36 13.41 -24.64
N LEU A 39 3.47 14.20 -23.56
CA LEU A 39 4.66 14.25 -22.74
C LEU A 39 4.76 12.96 -21.93
N SER A 40 5.36 11.93 -22.51
CA SER A 40 5.84 10.76 -21.77
C SER A 40 7.07 11.18 -20.96
N GLY A 41 6.84 11.92 -19.87
CA GLY A 41 7.91 12.36 -18.97
C GLY A 41 8.70 11.17 -18.46
N SER A 42 10.03 11.27 -18.48
CA SER A 42 10.87 10.38 -17.69
C SER A 42 10.43 10.47 -16.22
N PRO A 43 10.41 9.35 -15.47
CA PRO A 43 9.93 9.37 -14.09
C PRO A 43 10.69 10.45 -13.32
N SER A 44 9.95 11.46 -12.86
CA SER A 44 10.50 12.45 -11.94
C SER A 44 10.80 11.72 -10.64
N SER A 45 12.08 11.59 -10.29
CA SER A 45 12.53 11.13 -8.98
C SER A 45 12.27 12.20 -7.92
N SER A 46 11.02 12.62 -7.78
CA SER A 46 10.53 13.28 -6.58
C SER A 46 9.75 12.24 -5.79
N THR A 47 10.47 11.22 -5.32
CA THR A 47 10.03 10.46 -4.15
C THR A 47 10.01 11.45 -2.99
N THR A 48 8.84 12.02 -2.72
CA THR A 48 8.46 12.36 -1.35
C THR A 48 8.37 11.02 -0.62
N SER A 49 9.53 10.47 -0.28
CA SER A 49 9.64 9.42 0.70
C SER A 49 9.15 10.04 2.00
N GLY A 50 7.94 9.68 2.42
CA GLY A 50 7.66 9.68 3.85
C GLY A 50 8.78 8.91 4.56
N PRO A 51 9.01 9.14 5.86
CA PRO A 51 10.06 8.42 6.58
C PRO A 51 9.89 6.93 6.27
N ALA A 52 10.94 6.30 5.72
CA ALA A 52 10.95 4.86 5.61
C ALA A 52 10.59 4.31 7.00
N PRO A 53 9.72 3.28 7.09
CA PRO A 53 9.52 2.61 8.36
C PRO A 53 10.90 2.32 8.94
N SER A 54 11.07 2.52 10.25
CA SER A 54 12.27 2.06 10.94
C SER A 54 12.59 0.65 10.44
N GLY A 55 13.88 0.28 10.29
CA GLY A 55 14.34 -1.00 9.69
C GLY A 55 13.84 -2.29 10.36
N GLN A 56 12.81 -2.17 11.19
CA GLN A 56 12.01 -3.18 11.84
C GLN A 56 10.85 -3.71 10.98
N ALA A 57 10.41 -3.00 9.93
CA ALA A 57 9.26 -3.44 9.13
C ALA A 57 9.55 -4.73 8.34
N LEU A 58 8.60 -5.67 8.35
CA LEU A 58 8.57 -6.85 7.49
C LEU A 58 7.41 -6.78 6.51
N SER A 59 7.48 -7.58 5.45
CA SER A 59 6.40 -7.72 4.48
C SER A 59 6.28 -9.15 3.97
N ALA A 60 5.12 -9.47 3.41
CA ALA A 60 4.88 -10.70 2.66
C ALA A 60 4.02 -10.40 1.43
N GLN A 61 4.42 -10.92 0.27
CA GLN A 61 3.59 -10.94 -0.93
C GLN A 61 2.92 -12.31 -1.03
N LEU A 62 1.60 -12.33 -0.88
CA LEU A 62 0.82 -13.56 -0.83
C LEU A 62 0.39 -13.93 -2.25
N LYS A 63 0.72 -15.15 -2.64
CA LYS A 63 0.39 -15.72 -3.93
C LYS A 63 -0.51 -16.94 -3.80
N SER A 64 -1.41 -17.11 -4.77
CA SER A 64 -2.22 -18.31 -4.92
C SER A 64 -1.37 -19.49 -5.43
N PRO A 65 -1.89 -20.74 -5.40
CA PRO A 65 -1.14 -21.91 -5.84
C PRO A 65 -0.69 -21.86 -7.30
N ASP A 66 -1.44 -21.15 -8.16
CA ASP A 66 -1.09 -20.90 -9.56
C ASP A 66 -0.15 -19.69 -9.76
N GLY A 67 0.31 -19.06 -8.67
CA GLY A 67 1.31 -18.01 -8.66
C GLY A 67 0.78 -16.58 -8.86
N LYS A 68 -0.55 -16.37 -8.91
CA LYS A 68 -1.12 -15.03 -9.02
C LYS A 68 -0.94 -14.25 -7.72
N GLN A 69 -0.69 -12.95 -7.85
CA GLN A 69 -0.61 -12.04 -6.70
C GLN A 69 -2.00 -11.84 -6.09
N VAL A 70 -2.17 -12.19 -4.82
CA VAL A 70 -3.46 -12.14 -4.10
C VAL A 70 -3.53 -10.91 -3.21
N ALA A 71 -2.55 -10.76 -2.32
CA ALA A 71 -2.54 -9.73 -1.30
C ALA A 71 -1.11 -9.39 -0.89
N THR A 72 -0.94 -8.19 -0.35
CA THR A 72 0.30 -7.76 0.30
C THR A 72 0.03 -7.53 1.78
N ALA A 73 0.93 -8.04 2.62
CA ALA A 73 0.92 -7.83 4.05
C ALA A 73 2.16 -7.04 4.50
N THR A 74 1.98 -6.08 5.41
CA THR A 74 3.06 -5.40 6.13
C THR A 74 2.96 -5.70 7.62
N PHE A 75 4.11 -5.74 8.28
CA PHE A 75 4.26 -5.99 9.70
C PHE A 75 5.13 -4.88 10.29
N ASP A 76 4.48 -3.96 10.98
CA ASP A 76 5.09 -2.77 11.56
C ASP A 76 5.21 -2.98 13.07
N PHE A 77 6.43 -3.30 13.52
CA PHE A 77 6.71 -3.58 14.94
C PHE A 77 6.90 -2.28 15.71
N THR A 78 6.18 -2.10 16.80
CA THR A 78 6.25 -0.92 17.67
C THR A 78 5.96 -1.34 19.11
N ASP A 79 6.79 -0.87 20.06
CA ASP A 79 6.51 -0.93 21.50
C ASP A 79 5.89 -2.25 22.02
N GLY A 80 6.54 -3.39 21.72
CA GLY A 80 6.15 -4.70 22.26
C GLY A 80 5.02 -5.41 21.51
N TYR A 81 4.48 -4.83 20.44
CA TYR A 81 3.49 -5.47 19.57
C TYR A 81 3.80 -5.23 18.09
N VAL A 82 3.03 -5.86 17.21
CA VAL A 82 3.09 -5.66 15.76
C VAL A 82 1.73 -5.20 15.25
N THR A 83 1.75 -4.20 14.37
CA THR A 83 0.60 -3.84 13.54
C THR A 83 0.72 -4.57 12.20
N ILE A 84 -0.29 -5.34 11.83
CA ILE A 84 -0.34 -6.13 10.60
C ILE A 84 -1.38 -5.51 9.69
N THR A 85 -0.96 -5.02 8.53
CA THR A 85 -1.85 -4.52 7.49
C THR A 85 -1.87 -5.51 6.34
N VAL A 86 -3.05 -6.00 5.95
CA VAL A 86 -3.23 -6.89 4.80
C VAL A 86 -4.21 -6.27 3.82
N LYS A 87 -3.82 -6.22 2.54
CA LYS A 87 -4.63 -5.66 1.46
C LYS A 87 -4.59 -6.57 0.24
N THR A 88 -5.75 -6.86 -0.35
CA THR A 88 -5.81 -7.53 -1.65
C THR A 88 -5.25 -6.64 -2.75
N ASP A 89 -4.38 -7.18 -3.60
CA ASP A 89 -3.79 -6.46 -4.74
C ASP A 89 -4.70 -6.52 -5.97
N THR A 90 -5.35 -7.67 -6.18
CA THR A 90 -6.28 -7.92 -7.28
C THR A 90 -7.61 -8.44 -6.74
N PRO A 91 -8.72 -7.69 -6.90
CA PRO A 91 -10.04 -8.17 -6.49
C PRO A 91 -10.47 -9.42 -7.26
N GLY A 92 -11.31 -10.24 -6.62
CA GLY A 92 -11.98 -11.37 -7.26
C GLY A 92 -11.15 -12.66 -7.31
N ILE A 93 -9.95 -12.69 -6.74
CA ILE A 93 -9.18 -13.94 -6.56
C ILE A 93 -9.68 -14.71 -5.32
N LEU A 94 -9.91 -14.00 -4.22
CA LEU A 94 -10.50 -14.59 -3.01
C LEU A 94 -12.02 -14.62 -3.13
N ALA A 95 -12.63 -15.69 -2.62
CA ALA A 95 -14.08 -15.80 -2.50
C ALA A 95 -14.60 -14.74 -1.49
N PRO A 96 -15.83 -14.22 -1.65
CA PRO A 96 -16.42 -13.35 -0.63
C PRO A 96 -16.67 -14.09 0.69
N GLY A 97 -16.38 -13.45 1.82
CA GLY A 97 -16.57 -13.98 3.18
C GLY A 97 -15.32 -13.87 4.06
N LEU A 98 -15.38 -14.46 5.25
CA LEU A 98 -14.27 -14.46 6.20
C LEU A 98 -13.24 -15.52 5.83
N HIS A 99 -11.99 -15.13 5.64
CA HIS A 99 -10.86 -16.04 5.43
C HIS A 99 -10.01 -16.14 6.69
N GLY A 100 -9.72 -17.37 7.14
CA GLY A 100 -8.77 -17.60 8.23
C GLY A 100 -7.38 -17.09 7.85
N MET A 101 -6.69 -16.41 8.77
CA MET A 101 -5.37 -15.85 8.53
C MET A 101 -4.44 -16.28 9.65
N HIS A 102 -3.32 -16.92 9.30
CA HIS A 102 -2.38 -17.44 10.28
C HIS A 102 -0.94 -17.26 9.82
N VAL A 103 -0.02 -17.02 10.75
CA VAL A 103 1.41 -17.20 10.53
C VAL A 103 1.73 -18.69 10.66
N HIS A 104 2.43 -19.25 9.69
CA HIS A 104 2.90 -20.64 9.67
C HIS A 104 4.38 -20.74 10.01
N GLU A 105 4.76 -21.88 10.60
CA GLU A 105 6.06 -22.11 11.24
C GLU A 105 7.27 -22.21 10.31
N ILE A 106 7.06 -22.39 9.00
CA ILE A 106 8.13 -22.49 8.01
C ILE A 106 7.88 -21.49 6.88
N GLY A 107 8.90 -20.70 6.55
CA GLY A 107 8.91 -19.73 5.46
C GLY A 107 8.95 -20.37 4.06
N LYS A 108 7.96 -21.20 3.73
CA LYS A 108 7.80 -21.86 2.42
C LYS A 108 6.37 -21.72 1.91
N CYS A 109 6.25 -21.42 0.62
CA CYS A 109 4.96 -21.29 -0.08
C CYS A 109 4.96 -22.12 -1.37
N GLU A 110 5.18 -23.44 -1.23
CA GLU A 110 5.27 -24.36 -2.36
C GLU A 110 3.89 -24.98 -2.65
N PRO A 111 3.31 -24.79 -3.86
CA PRO A 111 2.10 -25.52 -4.25
C PRO A 111 2.42 -27.02 -4.38
N ASN A 112 1.41 -27.88 -4.16
CA ASN A 112 1.54 -29.34 -4.23
C ASN A 112 2.74 -29.91 -3.42
N SER A 113 2.95 -29.37 -2.22
CA SER A 113 4.00 -29.79 -1.30
C SER A 113 3.47 -30.76 -0.24
N VAL A 114 4.38 -31.45 0.45
CA VAL A 114 4.06 -32.36 1.55
C VAL A 114 4.39 -31.67 2.88
N ALA A 115 3.57 -31.92 3.90
CA ALA A 115 3.82 -31.38 5.24
C ALA A 115 5.10 -31.97 5.86
N PRO A 116 5.75 -31.28 6.80
CA PRO A 116 6.90 -31.82 7.54
C PRO A 116 6.62 -33.15 8.25
N SER A 117 5.37 -33.37 8.68
CA SER A 117 4.91 -34.62 9.29
C SER A 117 4.56 -35.73 8.28
N GLY A 118 4.72 -35.48 6.98
CA GLY A 118 4.34 -36.40 5.90
C GLY A 118 2.90 -36.23 5.42
N GLY A 119 2.42 -37.18 4.61
CA GLY A 119 1.06 -37.21 4.08
C GLY A 119 0.97 -36.98 2.57
N ALA A 120 -0.27 -36.89 2.07
CA ALA A 120 -0.54 -36.55 0.68
C ALA A 120 -0.14 -35.10 0.38
N PRO A 121 0.28 -34.80 -0.86
CA PRO A 121 0.63 -33.44 -1.22
C PRO A 121 -0.61 -32.54 -1.32
N GLY A 122 -0.40 -31.24 -1.10
CA GLY A 122 -1.42 -30.22 -1.18
C GLY A 122 -0.81 -28.82 -1.26
N ASN A 123 -1.64 -27.79 -1.37
CA ASN A 123 -1.14 -26.43 -1.48
C ASN A 123 -0.49 -25.98 -0.17
N PHE A 124 0.76 -25.52 -0.27
CA PHE A 124 1.52 -24.87 0.80
C PHE A 124 1.69 -25.71 2.08
N LEU A 125 1.60 -27.04 2.00
CA LEU A 125 1.74 -27.90 3.18
C LEU A 125 3.14 -27.87 3.79
N SER A 126 4.19 -27.61 2.99
CA SER A 126 5.56 -27.46 3.49
C SER A 126 5.77 -26.27 4.43
N ALA A 127 4.79 -25.36 4.56
CA ALA A 127 4.78 -24.31 5.56
C ALA A 127 4.55 -24.84 7.00
N GLY A 128 4.14 -26.10 7.16
CA GLY A 128 3.89 -26.70 8.47
C GLY A 128 2.56 -26.26 9.10
N GLY A 129 2.47 -26.37 10.43
CA GLY A 129 1.35 -25.88 11.25
C GLY A 129 1.38 -24.37 11.47
N HIS A 130 0.53 -23.87 12.37
CA HIS A 130 0.61 -22.47 12.77
C HIS A 130 1.87 -22.25 13.62
N TYR A 131 2.39 -21.04 13.55
CA TYR A 131 3.55 -20.63 14.32
C TYR A 131 3.23 -20.58 15.82
N GLN A 132 4.15 -21.09 16.63
CA GLN A 132 4.13 -20.98 18.07
C GLN A 132 5.43 -20.30 18.50
N ALA A 133 5.34 -19.18 19.23
CA ALA A 133 6.50 -18.49 19.74
C ALA A 133 7.25 -19.39 20.74
N PRO A 134 8.59 -19.25 20.89
CA PRO A 134 9.36 -20.03 21.83
C PRO A 134 8.75 -20.01 23.24
N GLY A 135 8.47 -21.21 23.78
CA GLY A 135 7.86 -21.36 25.10
C GLY A 135 6.32 -21.34 25.12
N HIS A 136 5.66 -21.13 23.98
CA HIS A 136 4.22 -21.21 23.84
C HIS A 136 3.79 -22.52 23.15
N THR A 137 2.76 -23.19 23.67
CA THR A 137 2.22 -24.46 23.11
C THR A 137 0.69 -24.55 23.18
N GLY A 138 0.03 -23.46 23.57
CA GLY A 138 -1.41 -23.41 23.82
C GLY A 138 -2.23 -22.93 22.62
N LYS A 139 -3.54 -22.76 22.87
CA LYS A 139 -4.49 -22.06 21.99
C LYS A 139 -4.92 -20.72 22.63
N PRO A 140 -5.19 -19.66 21.85
CA PRO A 140 -4.86 -19.55 20.42
C PRO A 140 -3.36 -19.69 20.18
N GLU A 141 -2.95 -20.23 19.03
CA GLU A 141 -1.53 -20.33 18.69
C GLU A 141 -0.96 -18.94 18.46
N SER A 142 0.35 -18.74 18.68
CA SER A 142 0.95 -17.41 18.52
C SER A 142 0.72 -16.83 17.12
N GLY A 143 0.67 -17.69 16.10
CA GLY A 143 0.40 -17.32 14.72
C GLY A 143 -1.07 -17.10 14.37
N ASP A 144 -2.02 -17.30 15.29
CA ASP A 144 -3.44 -17.08 15.03
C ASP A 144 -3.74 -15.58 14.93
N LEU A 145 -4.35 -15.14 13.82
CA LEU A 145 -4.68 -13.73 13.58
C LEU A 145 -6.18 -13.53 13.33
N SER A 146 -6.61 -12.27 13.40
CA SER A 146 -7.97 -11.87 13.00
C SER A 146 -8.26 -12.27 11.54
N SER A 147 -9.46 -12.75 11.26
CA SER A 147 -9.85 -13.14 9.90
C SER A 147 -9.92 -11.95 8.94
N LEU A 148 -9.59 -12.20 7.67
CA LEU A 148 -9.71 -11.23 6.60
C LEU A 148 -11.12 -11.29 6.00
N ASP A 149 -11.89 -10.21 6.13
CA ASP A 149 -13.23 -10.11 5.53
C ASP A 149 -13.15 -9.65 4.07
N VAL A 150 -13.46 -10.58 3.16
CA VAL A 150 -13.46 -10.34 1.72
C VAL A 150 -14.85 -9.92 1.28
N ARG A 151 -14.94 -8.70 0.73
CA ARG A 151 -16.20 -8.14 0.24
C ARG A 151 -16.70 -8.89 -1.00
N LYS A 152 -17.94 -8.62 -1.39
CA LYS A 152 -18.57 -9.21 -2.60
C LYS A 152 -17.82 -8.95 -3.90
N ASP A 153 -17.07 -7.84 -4.00
CA ASP A 153 -16.23 -7.52 -5.15
C ASP A 153 -14.87 -8.25 -5.12
N GLY A 154 -14.63 -9.09 -4.10
CA GLY A 154 -13.40 -9.85 -3.91
C GLY A 154 -12.23 -9.03 -3.38
N SER A 155 -12.47 -7.80 -2.92
CA SER A 155 -11.44 -6.98 -2.26
C SER A 155 -11.52 -7.11 -0.74
N ALA A 156 -10.37 -6.98 -0.08
CA ALA A 156 -10.27 -6.99 1.37
C ALA A 156 -9.18 -6.04 1.86
N TYR A 157 -9.39 -5.52 3.07
CA TYR A 157 -8.43 -4.71 3.79
C TYR A 157 -8.60 -4.96 5.28
N LEU A 158 -7.51 -5.30 5.97
CA LEU A 158 -7.48 -5.53 7.40
C LEU A 158 -6.28 -4.82 8.01
N VAL A 159 -6.50 -4.17 9.14
CA VAL A 159 -5.44 -3.75 10.06
C VAL A 159 -5.75 -4.42 11.40
N THR A 160 -4.80 -5.15 11.94
CA THR A 160 -4.91 -5.80 13.25
C THR A 160 -3.60 -5.68 14.03
N THR A 161 -3.62 -6.04 15.30
CA THR A 161 -2.43 -6.03 16.16
C THR A 161 -2.31 -7.33 16.93
N THR A 162 -1.09 -7.74 17.23
CA THR A 162 -0.80 -8.83 18.16
C THR A 162 0.54 -8.58 18.86
N ASP A 163 0.68 -9.07 20.08
CA ASP A 163 1.92 -9.11 20.87
C ASP A 163 2.46 -10.53 21.03
N ALA A 164 1.89 -11.51 20.31
CA ALA A 164 2.19 -12.93 20.46
C ALA A 164 3.52 -13.38 19.82
N PHE A 165 4.17 -12.50 19.05
CA PHE A 165 5.48 -12.75 18.44
C PHE A 165 6.22 -11.44 18.13
N THR A 166 7.54 -11.56 18.01
CA THR A 166 8.46 -10.48 17.71
C THR A 166 9.01 -10.58 16.29
N ARG A 167 9.64 -9.50 15.82
CA ARG A 167 10.29 -9.46 14.51
C ARG A 167 11.35 -10.55 14.34
N ASP A 168 12.21 -10.70 15.34
CA ASP A 168 13.34 -11.61 15.26
C ASP A 168 12.87 -13.06 15.29
N GLU A 169 11.78 -13.35 16.00
CA GLU A 169 11.08 -14.64 15.96
C GLU A 169 10.55 -14.99 14.57
N LEU A 170 9.92 -14.04 13.85
CA LEU A 170 9.44 -14.29 12.48
C LEU A 170 10.57 -14.54 11.47
N LEU A 171 11.76 -14.01 11.73
CA LEU A 171 12.95 -14.15 10.88
C LEU A 171 13.88 -15.29 11.31
N ALA A 172 13.69 -15.85 12.50
CA ALA A 172 14.56 -16.88 13.04
C ALA A 172 14.48 -18.19 12.24
N GLY A 173 15.58 -18.96 12.23
CA GLY A 173 15.62 -20.31 11.69
C GLY A 173 15.10 -20.42 10.25
N ASN A 174 14.06 -21.22 10.06
CA ASN A 174 13.42 -21.47 8.76
C ASN A 174 12.51 -20.33 8.28
N ARG A 175 12.48 -19.20 9.00
CA ARG A 175 11.55 -18.09 8.83
C ARG A 175 10.10 -18.55 8.96
N THR A 176 9.16 -17.64 8.68
CA THR A 176 7.72 -17.86 8.77
C THR A 176 7.02 -17.44 7.48
N ALA A 177 5.76 -17.86 7.30
CA ALA A 177 4.93 -17.47 6.17
C ALA A 177 3.55 -17.03 6.64
N LEU A 178 2.98 -15.99 6.04
CA LEU A 178 1.58 -15.64 6.24
C LEU A 178 0.71 -16.46 5.29
N MET A 179 -0.33 -17.08 5.83
CA MET A 179 -1.25 -17.94 5.12
C MET A 179 -2.67 -17.38 5.17
N LEU A 180 -3.35 -17.37 4.03
CA LEU A 180 -4.80 -17.22 3.96
C LEU A 180 -5.41 -18.58 3.68
N HIS A 181 -6.41 -18.94 4.47
CA HIS A 181 -7.21 -20.13 4.28
C HIS A 181 -8.43 -19.88 3.42
N GLY A 182 -9.14 -20.92 3.01
CA GLY A 182 -10.42 -20.79 2.32
C GLY A 182 -11.48 -20.12 3.19
N VAL A 183 -12.62 -19.82 2.57
CA VAL A 183 -13.72 -19.11 3.24
C VAL A 183 -14.28 -19.97 4.39
N GLN A 184 -14.48 -19.34 5.54
CA GLN A 184 -15.10 -19.96 6.71
C GLN A 184 -16.52 -20.41 6.41
N ASP A 185 -17.04 -21.30 7.26
CA ASP A 185 -18.38 -21.90 7.11
C ASP A 185 -18.60 -22.59 5.75
N SER A 186 -17.52 -23.09 5.15
CA SER A 186 -17.53 -23.87 3.91
C SER A 186 -16.61 -25.09 4.01
N ASP A 187 -16.80 -26.06 3.11
CA ASP A 187 -15.92 -27.23 2.99
C ASP A 187 -14.47 -26.87 2.62
N MET A 188 -14.25 -25.63 2.16
CA MET A 188 -12.94 -25.12 1.73
C MET A 188 -12.19 -24.41 2.87
N ALA A 189 -12.79 -24.27 4.07
CA ALA A 189 -12.25 -23.45 5.16
C ALA A 189 -10.83 -23.86 5.60
N MET A 190 -10.44 -25.12 5.42
CA MET A 190 -9.11 -25.62 5.79
C MET A 190 -8.09 -25.55 4.65
N GLU A 191 -8.53 -25.26 3.42
CA GLU A 191 -7.61 -25.13 2.29
C GLU A 191 -6.70 -23.92 2.46
N ARG A 192 -5.46 -24.02 2.00
CA ARG A 192 -4.49 -22.93 2.00
C ARG A 192 -4.53 -22.24 0.62
N VAL A 193 -5.20 -21.10 0.53
CA VAL A 193 -5.53 -20.44 -0.76
C VAL A 193 -4.54 -19.36 -1.17
N ALA A 194 -3.79 -18.79 -0.22
CA ALA A 194 -2.68 -17.90 -0.53
C ALA A 194 -1.58 -17.98 0.54
N CYS A 195 -0.33 -17.84 0.12
CA CYS A 195 0.83 -17.91 1.01
C CYS A 195 1.86 -16.86 0.61
N GLY A 196 2.47 -16.20 1.59
CA GLY A 196 3.60 -15.30 1.40
C GLY A 196 4.66 -15.49 2.49
N VAL A 197 5.91 -15.72 2.10
CA VAL A 197 7.03 -15.80 3.06
C VAL A 197 7.27 -14.42 3.67
N ILE A 198 7.37 -14.37 4.99
CA ILE A 198 7.61 -13.12 5.74
C ILE A 198 9.11 -12.81 5.69
N GLY A 199 9.45 -11.58 5.30
CA GLY A 199 10.83 -11.11 5.21
C GLY A 199 10.95 -9.60 5.35
N PRO A 200 12.18 -9.05 5.35
CA PRO A 200 12.39 -7.60 5.41
C PRO A 200 11.57 -6.86 4.34
N ALA A 201 10.91 -5.77 4.72
CA ALA A 201 10.25 -4.90 3.76
C ALA A 201 11.29 -4.33 2.77
N SER A 202 10.97 -4.38 1.47
CA SER A 202 11.81 -3.84 0.38
C SER A 202 11.34 -2.47 -0.06
#